data_AF-A0A6A8AEH3-F1
#
_entry.id   AF-A0A6A8AEH3-F1
#
_cell.length_a   1.000
_cell.length_b   1.000
_cell.length_c   1.000
_cell.angle_alpha   90.00
_cell.angle_beta   90.00
_cell.angle_gamma   90.00
#
_symmetry.space_group_name_H-M   'P 1'
#
loop_
_entity.id
_entity.type
_entity.pdbx_description
1 polymer ?
#
loop_
_entity_poly.entity_id
_entity_poly.type
_entity_poly.pdbx_seq_one_letter_code
_entity_poly.pdbx_strand_id
1 'polypeptide(L)' 'MSFNGYKHFGSFQAAADAANAQRRDTLEDLRNELFMASRGSNHRGDNEFLDVYRELLPFFERLLTSPR' A
#
# COMPACT_ATOMS: atom_id res chain seq x y z
N MET A 1 2.76 4.06 -10.84
CA MET A 1 1.64 3.81 -9.90
C MET A 1 0.76 5.06 -9.88
N SER A 2 -0.51 4.98 -10.27
CA SER A 2 -1.42 6.15 -10.34
C SER A 2 -2.11 6.48 -9.00
N PHE A 3 -2.11 5.55 -8.05
CA PHE A 3 -2.63 5.74 -6.70
C PHE A 3 -1.72 6.67 -5.89
N ASN A 4 -2.32 7.63 -5.17
CA ASN A 4 -1.60 8.56 -4.30
C ASN A 4 -2.26 8.54 -2.91
N GLY A 5 -1.59 7.89 -1.96
CA GLY A 5 -2.08 7.75 -0.58
C GLY A 5 -2.32 9.10 0.10
N TYR A 6 -1.49 10.11 -0.16
CA TYR A 6 -1.67 11.44 0.43
C TYR A 6 -2.95 12.12 -0.04
N LYS A 7 -3.33 11.92 -1.30
CA LYS A 7 -4.60 12.45 -1.83
C LYS A 7 -5.80 11.67 -1.31
N HIS A 8 -5.68 10.36 -1.16
CA HIS A 8 -6.77 9.50 -0.70
C HIS A 8 -7.07 9.70 0.80
N PHE A 9 -6.03 9.72 1.64
CA PHE A 9 -6.15 9.86 3.10
C PHE A 9 -6.01 11.32 3.58
N GLY A 10 -5.76 12.27 2.67
CA GLY A 10 -5.72 13.71 2.93
C GLY A 10 -4.41 14.24 3.52
N SER A 11 -3.52 13.39 4.04
CA SER A 11 -2.20 13.80 4.55
C SER A 11 -1.17 12.68 4.51
N PHE A 12 0.11 13.04 4.70
CA PHE A 12 1.17 12.05 4.93
C PHE A 12 0.89 11.21 6.16
N GLN A 13 0.55 11.84 7.30
CA GLN A 13 0.32 11.15 8.57
C GLN A 13 -0.82 10.14 8.45
N ALA A 14 -1.95 10.54 7.88
CA ALA A 14 -3.10 9.65 7.72
C ALA A 14 -2.79 8.47 6.76
N ALA A 15 -2.04 8.71 5.69
CA ALA A 15 -1.61 7.63 4.79
C ALA A 15 -0.62 6.67 5.48
N ALA A 16 0.29 7.19 6.32
CA ALA A 16 1.22 6.38 7.09
C ALA A 16 0.49 5.55 8.16
N ASP A 17 -0.42 6.15 8.91
CA ASP A 17 -1.22 5.47 9.93
C ASP A 17 -2.07 4.35 9.31
N ALA A 18 -2.70 4.63 8.15
CA ALA A 18 -3.47 3.62 7.42
C ALA A 18 -2.60 2.46 6.92
N ALA A 19 -1.39 2.73 6.41
CA ALA A 19 -0.45 1.69 5.99
C ALA A 19 0.05 0.85 7.19
N ASN A 20 0.38 1.51 8.31
CA ASN A 20 0.86 0.84 9.53
C ASN A 20 -0.23 0.01 10.22
N ALA A 21 -1.50 0.34 10.03
CA ALA A 21 -2.61 -0.43 10.57
C ALA A 21 -2.79 -1.80 9.89
N GLN A 22 -2.21 -2.00 8.70
CA GLN A 22 -2.18 -3.28 7.97
C GLN A 22 -3.55 -3.98 7.88
N ARG A 23 -4.63 -3.21 7.69
CA ARG A 23 -6.00 -3.74 7.67
C ARG A 23 -6.24 -4.70 6.50
N ARG A 24 -5.71 -4.36 5.31
CA ARG A 24 -5.72 -5.22 4.12
C ARG A 24 -7.12 -5.73 3.72
N ASP A 25 -8.14 -4.95 4.03
CA ASP A 25 -9.55 -5.27 3.80
C ASP A 25 -9.99 -4.86 2.38
N THR A 26 -9.43 -3.77 1.86
CA THR A 26 -9.78 -3.17 0.57
C THR A 26 -8.59 -3.06 -0.36
N LEU A 27 -8.85 -2.87 -1.67
CA LEU A 27 -7.78 -2.61 -2.64
C LEU A 27 -7.06 -1.29 -2.35
N GLU A 28 -7.77 -0.31 -1.79
CA GLU A 28 -7.24 0.96 -1.35
C GLU A 28 -6.22 0.77 -0.21
N ASP A 29 -6.51 -0.09 0.77
CA ASP A 29 -5.57 -0.41 1.86
C ASP A 29 -4.26 -0.99 1.30
N LEU A 30 -4.36 -2.00 0.43
CA LEU A 30 -3.20 -2.66 -0.17
C LEU A 30 -2.39 -1.70 -1.07
N ARG A 31 -3.08 -0.87 -1.84
CA ARG A 31 -2.42 0.14 -2.69
C ARG A 31 -1.72 1.19 -1.85
N ASN A 32 -2.26 1.54 -0.68
CA ASN A 32 -1.66 2.50 0.22
C ASN A 32 -0.42 1.94 0.92
N GLU A 33 -0.46 0.70 1.41
CA GLU A 33 0.73 0.02 1.96
C GLU A 33 1.86 -0.02 0.93
N LEU A 34 1.59 -0.45 -0.30
CA LEU A 34 2.59 -0.47 -1.37
C LEU A 34 3.07 0.94 -1.77
N PHE A 35 2.17 1.93 -1.78
CA PHE A 35 2.54 3.32 -2.04
C PHE A 35 3.50 3.84 -0.98
N MET A 36 3.20 3.67 0.31
CA MET A 36 4.04 4.12 1.41
C MET A 36 5.40 3.41 1.41
N ALA A 37 5.42 2.09 1.17
CA ALA A 37 6.66 1.32 1.05
C ALA A 37 7.53 1.81 -0.12
N SER A 38 6.92 2.09 -1.29
CA SER A 38 7.64 2.66 -2.43
C SER A 38 8.20 4.06 -2.12
N ARG A 39 7.47 4.90 -1.39
CA ARG A 39 7.98 6.22 -0.95
C ARG A 39 9.17 6.07 0.00
N GLY A 40 9.08 5.16 0.97
CA GLY A 40 10.17 4.87 1.91
C GLY A 40 11.41 4.33 1.19
N SER A 41 11.22 3.36 0.29
CA SER A 41 12.31 2.74 -0.48
C SER A 41 13.04 3.76 -1.36
N ASN A 42 12.28 4.63 -2.05
CA ASN A 42 12.86 5.72 -2.83
C ASN A 42 13.64 6.72 -1.97
N HIS A 43 13.19 6.99 -0.74
CA HIS A 43 13.89 7.89 0.17
C HIS A 43 15.21 7.30 0.68
N ARG A 44 15.23 5.99 0.96
CA ARG A 44 16.42 5.28 1.44
C ARG A 44 17.35 4.78 0.34
N GLY A 45 16.87 4.74 -0.91
CA GLY A 45 17.60 4.19 -2.05
C GLY A 45 17.66 2.65 -2.06
N ASP A 46 16.66 1.98 -1.50
CA ASP A 46 16.57 0.53 -1.44
C ASP A 46 15.35 -0.02 -2.22
N ASN A 47 15.17 -1.34 -2.18
CA ASN A 47 14.08 -2.05 -2.86
C ASN A 47 13.12 -2.74 -1.88
N GLU A 48 12.99 -2.27 -0.64
CA GLU A 48 12.12 -2.91 0.38
C GLU A 48 10.66 -3.03 -0.11
N PHE A 49 10.21 -2.12 -0.99
CA PHE A 49 8.90 -2.20 -1.61
C PHE A 49 8.63 -3.53 -2.36
N LEU A 50 9.67 -4.24 -2.83
CA LEU A 50 9.51 -5.55 -3.46
C LEU A 50 9.12 -6.63 -2.45
N ASP A 51 9.64 -6.56 -1.23
CA ASP A 51 9.28 -7.50 -0.16
C ASP A 51 7.86 -7.23 0.33
N VAL A 52 7.50 -5.94 0.48
CA VAL A 52 6.12 -5.54 0.76
C VAL A 52 5.17 -5.98 -0.35
N TYR A 53 5.54 -5.81 -1.62
CA TYR A 53 4.72 -6.31 -2.73
C TYR A 53 4.50 -7.82 -2.66
N ARG A 54 5.56 -8.59 -2.35
CA ARG A 54 5.46 -10.05 -2.20
C ARG A 54 4.52 -10.44 -1.05
N GLU A 55 4.56 -9.71 0.06
CA GLU A 55 3.66 -9.94 1.20
C GLU A 55 2.19 -9.62 0.86
N LEU A 56 1.94 -8.55 0.10
CA LEU A 56 0.60 -8.11 -0.26
C LEU A 56 -0.03 -8.92 -1.40
N LEU A 57 0.77 -9.64 -2.20
CA LEU A 57 0.30 -10.35 -3.39
C LEU A 57 -0.90 -11.28 -3.13
N PRO A 58 -0.91 -12.15 -2.11
CA PRO A 58 -2.06 -13.03 -1.85
C PRO A 58 -3.34 -12.26 -1.51
N PHE A 59 -3.23 -11.10 -0.87
CA PHE A 59 -4.38 -10.24 -0.57
C PHE A 59 -4.92 -9.57 -1.82
N PHE A 60 -4.03 -9.11 -2.71
CA PHE A 60 -4.41 -8.58 -4.01
C PHE A 60 -5.15 -9.62 -4.83
N GLU A 61 -4.62 -10.84 -4.92
CA GLU A 61 -5.26 -11.95 -5.63
C GLU A 61 -6.67 -12.19 -5.09
N ARG A 62 -6.82 -12.34 -3.77
CA ARG A 62 -8.11 -12.54 -3.12
C ARG A 62 -9.13 -11.44 -3.43
N LEU A 63 -8.73 -10.16 -3.31
CA LEU A 63 -9.65 -9.02 -3.49
C LEU A 63 -9.97 -8.74 -4.96
N LEU A 64 -9.07 -9.10 -5.90
CA LEU A 64 -9.31 -8.95 -7.34
C LEU A 64 -10.20 -10.07 -7.91
N THR A 65 -10.18 -11.26 -7.32
CA THR A 65 -11.03 -12.38 -7.74
C THR A 65 -12.39 -12.41 -7.05
N SER A 66 -12.60 -11.57 -6.02
CA SER A 66 -13.89 -11.51 -5.32
C SER A 66 -14.94 -10.79 -6.19
N PRO A 67 -16.13 -11.38 -6.42
CA PRO A 67 -17.23 -10.69 -7.10
C PRO A 67 -17.65 -9.47 -6.28
N ARG A 68 -17.80 -8.32 -6.97
CA ARG A 68 -18.29 -7.06 -6.38
C ARG A 68 -19.75 -7.13 -5.99
#